data_AF-A0A7T2W0M8-F1
#
_entry.id   AF-A0A7T2W0M8-F1
#
_cell.length_a   1.000
_cell.length_b   1.000
_cell.length_c   1.000
_cell.angle_alpha   90.00
_cell.angle_beta   90.00
_cell.angle_gamma   90.00
#
_symmetry.space_group_name_H-M   'P 1'
#
loop_
_entity.id
_entity.type
_entity.pdbx_description
1 polymer ?
#
loop_
_entity_poly.entity_id
_entity_poly.type
_entity_poly.pdbx_seq_one_letter_code
_entity_poly.pdbx_strand_id
1 'polypeptide(L)'
;MHEFNRSLRAALAALLLAGAAAAQAAAFTVGAGGGAYHGTIDLACGDLEVNGPLSAAGATFTGVGMVRIGAAGSIAAAGARIELGAGWHNAAGPGGFTGAASTVAVVGRCSSGGATDITGNTTFSHLSAAQAGQVLRFAAGSEQQVGGTLTLGDVAPQGQGGTAFLTLLPGGAQQIGAVTVAGVDASRGQWLAPTGQNGPGGSSAPGWFARPPTLGAVAVPSLGEWSVLLLSTLAGLLGWRRLRAPRGTTTPTAR
;
A
#
# COMPACT_ATOMS: atom_id res chain seq x y z
N MET A 1 45.93 -26.31 46.13
CA MET A 1 46.46 -25.75 44.86
C MET A 1 45.61 -26.04 43.62
N HIS A 2 44.78 -27.10 43.59
CA HIS A 2 43.95 -27.41 42.40
C HIS A 2 42.74 -26.48 42.17
N GLU A 3 42.16 -25.88 43.21
CA GLU A 3 40.96 -25.02 43.05
C GLU A 3 41.29 -23.61 42.52
N PHE A 4 42.45 -23.05 42.89
CA PHE A 4 42.88 -21.72 42.43
C PHE A 4 43.05 -21.66 40.91
N ASN A 5 43.50 -22.76 40.30
CA ASN A 5 43.70 -22.88 38.86
C ASN A 5 42.38 -23.01 38.07
N ARG A 6 41.28 -23.41 38.74
CA ARG A 6 39.94 -23.54 38.14
C ARG A 6 39.23 -22.20 38.09
N SER A 7 39.37 -21.40 39.15
CA SER A 7 38.83 -20.04 39.24
C SER A 7 39.49 -19.06 38.27
N LEU A 8 40.81 -19.18 38.08
CA LEU A 8 41.58 -18.34 37.15
C LEU A 8 41.18 -18.58 35.68
N ARG A 9 40.90 -19.84 35.31
CA ARG A 9 40.45 -20.22 33.95
C ARG A 9 39.02 -19.76 33.66
N ALA A 10 38.14 -19.80 34.67
CA ALA A 10 36.77 -19.31 34.53
C ALA A 10 36.71 -17.78 34.36
N ALA A 11 37.55 -17.03 35.09
CA ALA A 11 37.64 -15.58 34.96
C ALA A 11 38.19 -15.14 33.58
N LEU A 12 39.15 -15.88 33.03
CA LEU A 12 39.71 -15.59 31.70
C LEU A 12 38.71 -15.84 30.56
N ALA A 13 37.86 -16.87 30.69
CA ALA A 13 36.80 -17.16 29.72
C ALA A 13 35.69 -16.09 29.75
N ALA A 14 35.30 -15.59 30.92
CA ALA A 14 34.31 -14.52 31.06
C ALA A 14 34.82 -13.17 30.49
N LEU A 15 36.13 -12.89 30.60
CA LEU A 15 36.74 -11.69 30.01
C LEU A 15 36.81 -11.74 28.47
N LEU A 16 36.94 -12.93 27.88
CA LEU A 16 36.95 -13.12 26.42
C LEU A 16 35.56 -13.01 25.78
N LEU A 17 34.48 -13.29 26.53
CA LEU A 17 33.10 -13.09 26.06
C LEU A 17 32.59 -11.64 26.21
N ALA A 18 33.22 -10.82 27.03
CA ALA A 18 32.87 -9.38 27.15
C ALA A 18 33.44 -8.53 25.99
N GLY A 19 34.32 -9.10 25.17
CA GLY A 19 34.95 -8.45 24.01
C GLY A 19 34.26 -8.72 22.67
N ALA A 20 33.11 -9.42 22.65
CA ALA A 20 32.26 -9.46 21.48
C ALA A 20 31.66 -8.07 21.29
N ALA A 21 32.43 -7.19 20.66
CA ALA A 21 31.97 -5.90 20.17
C ALA A 21 30.62 -6.15 19.51
N ALA A 22 29.57 -5.48 20.01
CA ALA A 22 28.42 -5.21 19.17
C ALA A 22 29.00 -4.61 17.88
N ALA A 23 28.97 -5.37 16.79
CA ALA A 23 29.30 -4.84 15.49
C ALA A 23 28.29 -3.69 15.29
N GLN A 24 28.73 -2.45 15.55
CA GLN A 24 27.91 -1.30 15.25
C GLN A 24 27.65 -1.36 13.75
N ALA A 25 26.40 -1.61 13.38
CA ALA A 25 25.97 -1.55 12.01
C ALA A 25 26.38 -0.16 11.47
N ALA A 26 27.03 -0.15 10.31
CA ALA A 26 27.56 1.09 9.76
C ALA A 26 26.38 1.96 9.32
N ALA A 27 26.06 2.99 10.10
CA ALA A 27 25.11 4.00 9.68
C ALA A 27 25.75 4.90 8.62
N PHE A 28 25.02 5.18 7.54
CA PHE A 28 25.39 6.20 6.56
C PHE A 28 24.64 7.48 6.89
N THR A 29 25.35 8.49 7.38
CA THR A 29 24.74 9.74 7.83
C THR A 29 25.11 10.91 6.91
N VAL A 30 24.11 11.65 6.45
CA VAL A 30 24.25 12.91 5.73
C VAL A 30 23.82 14.04 6.65
N GLY A 31 24.78 14.89 7.04
CA GLY A 31 24.51 16.06 7.87
C GLY A 31 23.81 17.19 7.12
N ALA A 32 23.55 18.29 7.84
CA ALA A 32 22.84 19.46 7.30
C ALA A 32 23.53 20.12 6.08
N GLY A 33 24.85 19.97 5.95
CA GLY A 33 25.61 20.46 4.79
C GLY A 33 25.35 19.66 3.50
N GLY A 34 24.63 18.54 3.59
CA GLY A 34 24.35 17.66 2.47
C GLY A 34 25.52 16.77 2.09
N GLY A 35 25.35 16.02 1.01
CA GLY A 35 26.35 15.11 0.48
C GLY A 35 25.95 14.52 -0.87
N ALA A 36 26.89 13.81 -1.48
CA ALA A 36 26.66 13.08 -2.72
C ALA A 36 27.23 11.66 -2.58
N TYR A 37 26.48 10.67 -3.06
CA TYR A 37 26.89 9.28 -3.09
C TYR A 37 26.32 8.60 -4.34
N HIS A 38 27.17 8.07 -5.21
CA HIS A 38 26.77 7.50 -6.50
C HIS A 38 27.22 6.05 -6.69
N GLY A 39 27.70 5.41 -5.62
CA GLY A 39 28.24 4.05 -5.65
C GLY A 39 27.24 2.99 -5.21
N THR A 40 27.79 1.82 -4.89
CA THR A 40 27.08 0.71 -4.24
C THR A 40 27.60 0.53 -2.81
N ILE A 41 26.70 0.47 -1.84
CA ILE A 41 27.01 0.21 -0.44
C ILE A 41 26.03 -0.79 0.16
N ASP A 42 26.54 -1.67 1.02
CA ASP A 42 25.76 -2.49 1.93
C ASP A 42 25.95 -1.93 3.35
N LEU A 43 24.87 -1.54 4.02
CA LEU A 43 24.94 -0.96 5.37
C LEU A 43 24.93 -2.02 6.47
N ALA A 44 24.85 -3.31 6.13
CA ALA A 44 24.85 -4.43 7.08
C ALA A 44 23.81 -4.25 8.20
N CYS A 45 22.59 -3.88 7.79
CA CYS A 45 21.46 -3.51 8.65
C CYS A 45 21.62 -2.18 9.42
N GLY A 46 22.60 -1.36 9.03
CA GLY A 46 22.75 0.01 9.49
C GLY A 46 21.78 0.96 8.79
N ASP A 47 21.58 2.12 9.39
CA ASP A 47 20.59 3.08 8.94
C ASP A 47 21.17 4.05 7.90
N LEU A 48 20.33 4.46 6.95
CA LEU A 48 20.56 5.60 6.09
C LEU A 48 19.88 6.81 6.73
N GLU A 49 20.66 7.68 7.37
CA GLU A 49 20.16 8.88 8.04
C GLU A 49 20.50 10.13 7.22
N VAL A 50 19.47 10.88 6.82
CA VAL A 50 19.58 12.03 5.92
C VAL A 50 18.95 13.26 6.57
N ASN A 51 19.80 14.14 7.09
CA ASN A 51 19.41 15.37 7.78
C ASN A 51 19.67 16.65 6.95
N GLY A 52 20.30 16.51 5.78
CA GLY A 52 20.46 17.54 4.75
C GLY A 52 20.26 16.95 3.35
N PRO A 53 20.52 17.68 2.26
CA PRO A 53 20.31 17.18 0.90
C PRO A 53 21.33 16.10 0.51
N LEU A 54 20.86 14.93 0.08
CA LEU A 54 21.66 13.84 -0.46
C LEU A 54 21.42 13.69 -1.97
N SER A 55 22.45 13.92 -2.78
CA SER A 55 22.46 13.50 -4.19
C SER A 55 22.85 12.03 -4.29
N ALA A 56 21.91 11.19 -4.73
CA ALA A 56 22.06 9.75 -4.79
C ALA A 56 21.73 9.15 -6.17
N ALA A 57 21.85 9.92 -7.24
CA ALA A 57 21.52 9.46 -8.58
C ALA A 57 22.34 8.22 -8.96
N GLY A 58 21.66 7.17 -9.43
CA GLY A 58 22.26 5.88 -9.82
C GLY A 58 22.82 5.06 -8.66
N ALA A 59 22.73 5.53 -7.42
CA ALA A 59 23.29 4.82 -6.28
C ALA A 59 22.54 3.52 -5.97
N THR A 60 23.23 2.57 -5.37
CA THR A 60 22.63 1.34 -4.86
C THR A 60 22.92 1.20 -3.37
N PHE A 61 21.87 1.28 -2.55
CA PHE A 61 21.92 1.02 -1.12
C PHE A 61 21.29 -0.34 -0.87
N THR A 62 22.03 -1.24 -0.22
CA THR A 62 21.55 -2.57 0.17
C THR A 62 21.74 -2.78 1.66
N GLY A 63 21.02 -3.76 2.21
CA GLY A 63 21.13 -4.07 3.64
C GLY A 63 20.85 -2.85 4.52
N VAL A 64 19.98 -1.94 4.10
CA VAL A 64 19.60 -0.79 4.92
C VAL A 64 18.67 -1.30 6.02
N GLY A 65 18.97 -0.98 7.27
CA GLY A 65 18.04 -1.16 8.38
C GLY A 65 16.84 -0.25 8.16
N MET A 66 17.00 1.02 8.52
CA MET A 66 16.00 2.06 8.33
C MET A 66 16.49 3.18 7.43
N VAL A 67 15.61 3.70 6.56
CA VAL A 67 15.82 5.00 5.91
C VAL A 67 15.15 6.08 6.76
N ARG A 68 15.91 7.06 7.24
CA ARG A 68 15.43 8.21 8.02
C ARG A 68 15.76 9.51 7.30
N ILE A 69 14.73 10.17 6.78
CA ILE A 69 14.81 11.51 6.21
C ILE A 69 14.28 12.47 7.27
N GLY A 70 15.17 13.29 7.82
CA GLY A 70 14.82 14.34 8.78
C GLY A 70 13.99 15.44 8.13
N ALA A 71 13.41 16.36 8.93
CA ALA A 71 12.54 17.42 8.41
C ALA A 71 13.23 18.38 7.42
N ALA A 72 14.55 18.55 7.54
CA ALA A 72 15.38 19.31 6.61
C ALA A 72 16.11 18.43 5.57
N GLY A 73 15.93 17.11 5.65
CA GLY A 73 16.56 16.14 4.77
C GLY A 73 15.86 16.06 3.42
N SER A 74 16.63 15.71 2.39
CA SER A 74 16.07 15.31 1.10
C SER A 74 16.99 14.30 0.42
N ILE A 75 16.43 13.37 -0.35
CA ILE A 75 17.20 12.43 -1.18
C ILE A 75 16.78 12.63 -2.63
N ALA A 76 17.74 12.99 -3.49
CA ALA A 76 17.62 13.03 -4.94
C ALA A 76 18.18 11.74 -5.54
N ALA A 77 17.33 10.73 -5.69
CA ALA A 77 17.64 9.34 -5.96
C ALA A 77 17.32 8.90 -7.40
N ALA A 78 17.48 9.76 -8.40
CA ALA A 78 17.13 9.41 -9.78
C ALA A 78 17.84 8.13 -10.24
N GLY A 79 17.08 7.12 -10.69
CA GLY A 79 17.60 5.81 -11.09
C GLY A 79 18.25 4.99 -9.98
N ALA A 80 18.13 5.40 -8.71
CA ALA A 80 18.74 4.69 -7.59
C ALA A 80 17.93 3.44 -7.20
N ARG A 81 18.60 2.52 -6.51
CA ARG A 81 17.98 1.38 -5.83
C ARG A 81 18.26 1.44 -4.33
N ILE A 82 17.22 1.33 -3.52
CA ILE A 82 17.32 1.33 -2.06
C ILE A 82 16.62 0.09 -1.54
N GLU A 83 17.36 -0.84 -0.95
CA GLU A 83 16.83 -2.02 -0.28
C GLU A 83 16.88 -1.86 1.24
N LEU A 84 15.72 -1.89 1.87
CA LEU A 84 15.56 -1.68 3.32
C LEU A 84 14.74 -2.79 3.97
N GLY A 85 14.90 -3.00 5.28
CA GLY A 85 14.11 -4.02 6.00
C GLY A 85 13.40 -3.59 7.27
N ALA A 86 13.98 -2.70 8.08
CA ALA A 86 13.37 -2.28 9.33
C ALA A 86 12.31 -1.19 9.11
N GLY A 87 12.58 -0.21 8.25
CA GLY A 87 11.60 0.84 8.00
C GLY A 87 11.98 1.96 7.05
N TRP A 88 10.97 2.78 6.77
CA TRP A 88 11.06 4.02 6.02
C TRP A 88 10.41 5.14 6.83
N HIS A 89 11.14 6.24 7.04
CA HIS A 89 10.65 7.39 7.77
C HIS A 89 10.99 8.68 7.03
N ASN A 90 9.95 9.38 6.56
CA ASN A 90 10.11 10.63 5.82
C ASN A 90 9.44 11.81 6.54
N ALA A 91 10.19 12.50 7.41
CA ALA A 91 9.70 13.67 8.14
C ALA A 91 9.62 14.93 7.29
N ALA A 92 10.34 14.99 6.16
CA ALA A 92 10.31 16.11 5.23
C ALA A 92 9.06 16.12 4.32
N GLY A 93 8.22 15.07 4.39
CA GLY A 93 7.04 14.94 3.54
C GLY A 93 7.40 14.67 2.07
N PRO A 94 6.52 15.02 1.11
CA PRO A 94 6.72 14.65 -0.30
C PRO A 94 8.03 15.17 -0.91
N GLY A 95 8.58 16.29 -0.42
CA GLY A 95 9.86 16.84 -0.86
C GLY A 95 11.10 16.12 -0.31
N GLY A 96 10.93 15.27 0.72
CA GLY A 96 12.02 14.51 1.33
C GLY A 96 12.62 13.45 0.42
N PHE A 97 11.88 12.97 -0.58
CA PHE A 97 12.36 11.98 -1.53
C PHE A 97 11.92 12.32 -2.95
N THR A 98 12.89 12.42 -3.84
CA THR A 98 12.68 12.59 -5.28
C THR A 98 13.53 11.58 -6.02
N GLY A 99 12.92 10.67 -6.78
CA GLY A 99 13.66 9.57 -7.38
C GLY A 99 13.01 9.09 -8.67
N ALA A 100 13.08 9.87 -9.73
CA ALA A 100 12.61 9.43 -11.04
C ALA A 100 13.27 8.10 -11.43
N ALA A 101 12.48 7.11 -11.85
CA ALA A 101 12.94 5.75 -12.17
C ALA A 101 13.65 5.01 -11.02
N SER A 102 13.54 5.49 -9.77
CA SER A 102 14.12 4.81 -8.60
C SER A 102 13.28 3.63 -8.13
N THR A 103 13.92 2.65 -7.51
CA THR A 103 13.25 1.52 -6.86
C THR A 103 13.55 1.51 -5.37
N VAL A 104 12.49 1.57 -4.55
CA VAL A 104 12.55 1.25 -3.13
C VAL A 104 12.03 -0.17 -2.94
N ALA A 105 12.89 -1.05 -2.45
CA ALA A 105 12.58 -2.45 -2.21
C ALA A 105 12.60 -2.72 -0.72
N VAL A 106 11.43 -3.06 -0.18
CA VAL A 106 11.33 -3.60 1.16
C VAL A 106 11.67 -5.09 1.07
N VAL A 107 12.80 -5.44 1.66
CA VAL A 107 13.31 -6.80 1.78
C VAL A 107 13.27 -7.18 3.26
N GLY A 108 12.94 -8.42 3.64
CA GLY A 108 12.92 -8.74 5.07
C GLY A 108 14.31 -8.97 5.67
N ARG A 109 15.38 -8.83 4.89
CA ARG A 109 16.74 -8.66 5.44
C ARG A 109 16.71 -7.39 6.30
N CYS A 110 17.06 -7.51 7.58
CA CYS A 110 17.05 -6.43 8.59
C CYS A 110 15.68 -6.10 9.22
N SER A 111 14.61 -6.83 8.90
CA SER A 111 13.33 -6.72 9.63
C SER A 111 13.41 -7.45 10.97
N SER A 112 13.02 -6.80 12.07
CA SER A 112 12.80 -7.46 13.36
C SER A 112 11.32 -7.85 13.48
N GLY A 113 11.04 -9.14 13.63
CA GLY A 113 9.67 -9.65 13.77
C GLY A 113 8.84 -9.68 12.49
N GLY A 114 9.46 -9.55 11.31
CA GLY A 114 8.76 -9.65 10.01
C GLY A 114 7.87 -8.47 9.68
N ALA A 115 7.98 -7.38 10.44
CA ALA A 115 7.29 -6.13 10.17
C ALA A 115 8.26 -5.04 9.69
N THR A 116 7.74 -4.13 8.88
CA THR A 116 8.45 -2.92 8.42
C THR A 116 7.56 -1.72 8.63
N ASP A 117 8.04 -0.74 9.37
CA ASP A 117 7.30 0.50 9.62
C ASP A 117 7.55 1.50 8.48
N ILE A 118 6.46 2.04 7.90
CA ILE A 118 6.51 3.03 6.83
C ILE A 118 5.75 4.27 7.30
N THR A 119 6.45 5.40 7.38
CA THR A 119 5.95 6.62 8.02
C THR A 119 6.32 7.88 7.23
N GLY A 120 5.53 8.95 7.44
CA GLY A 120 5.60 10.17 6.64
C GLY A 120 4.99 9.99 5.24
N ASN A 121 4.91 11.07 4.46
CA ASN A 121 4.31 11.03 3.13
C ASN A 121 5.41 10.94 2.07
N THR A 122 5.33 9.96 1.19
CA THR A 122 6.37 9.72 0.17
C THR A 122 5.75 9.37 -1.17
N THR A 123 6.32 9.91 -2.25
CA THR A 123 6.01 9.50 -3.63
C THR A 123 7.16 8.66 -4.17
N PHE A 124 6.93 7.35 -4.30
CA PHE A 124 7.89 6.41 -4.86
C PHE A 124 7.73 6.32 -6.38
N SER A 125 8.84 6.17 -7.10
CA SER A 125 8.77 5.79 -8.53
C SER A 125 8.40 4.31 -8.65
N HIS A 126 9.14 3.42 -8.01
CA HIS A 126 8.75 2.02 -7.86
C HIS A 126 8.86 1.63 -6.38
N LEU A 127 7.85 0.93 -5.88
CA LEU A 127 7.82 0.37 -4.53
C LEU A 127 7.58 -1.14 -4.65
N SER A 128 8.44 -1.92 -3.99
CA SER A 128 8.31 -3.37 -3.97
C SER A 128 8.41 -3.92 -2.56
N ALA A 129 7.58 -4.91 -2.24
CA ALA A 129 7.68 -5.73 -1.05
C ALA A 129 7.20 -7.14 -1.42
N ALA A 130 8.14 -8.08 -1.57
CA ALA A 130 7.85 -9.40 -2.13
C ALA A 130 8.23 -10.55 -1.19
N GLN A 131 8.55 -10.25 0.08
CA GLN A 131 8.80 -11.29 1.05
C GLN A 131 7.47 -11.79 1.64
N ALA A 132 7.16 -13.03 1.37
CA ALA A 132 5.97 -13.68 1.91
C ALA A 132 5.89 -13.60 3.44
N GLY A 133 4.71 -13.28 3.96
CA GLY A 133 4.44 -13.13 5.39
C GLY A 133 4.90 -11.81 6.00
N GLN A 134 5.52 -10.91 5.23
CA GLN A 134 5.95 -9.61 5.73
C GLN A 134 4.76 -8.68 5.98
N VAL A 135 4.76 -7.99 7.12
CA VAL A 135 3.78 -6.97 7.47
C VAL A 135 4.33 -5.58 7.14
N LEU A 136 3.62 -4.82 6.31
CA LEU A 136 3.96 -3.42 6.03
C LEU A 136 3.07 -2.54 6.89
N ARG A 137 3.64 -1.88 7.89
CA ARG A 137 2.89 -1.10 8.88
C ARG A 137 2.96 0.39 8.55
N PHE A 138 1.90 0.92 7.97
CA PHE A 138 1.79 2.32 7.60
C PHE A 138 1.25 3.16 8.75
N ALA A 139 1.94 4.26 9.09
CA ALA A 139 1.45 5.19 10.11
C ALA A 139 0.07 5.75 9.75
N ALA A 140 -0.84 5.83 10.72
CA ALA A 140 -2.15 6.43 10.51
C ALA A 140 -2.04 7.87 9.99
N GLY A 141 -2.90 8.22 9.04
CA GLY A 141 -2.90 9.53 8.37
C GLY A 141 -1.79 9.74 7.34
N SER A 142 -0.83 8.83 7.21
CA SER A 142 0.21 8.91 6.16
C SER A 142 -0.30 8.45 4.81
N GLU A 143 0.28 8.99 3.74
CA GLU A 143 0.02 8.56 2.37
C GLU A 143 1.30 8.18 1.64
N GLN A 144 1.33 6.95 1.11
CA GLN A 144 2.37 6.49 0.20
C GLN A 144 1.81 6.50 -1.22
N GLN A 145 2.45 7.24 -2.11
CA GLN A 145 2.08 7.28 -3.53
C GLN A 145 3.10 6.49 -4.35
N VAL A 146 2.64 5.79 -5.38
CA VAL A 146 3.51 5.07 -6.32
C VAL A 146 3.19 5.54 -7.73
N GLY A 147 4.17 6.12 -8.41
CA GLY A 147 4.02 6.65 -9.77
C GLY A 147 4.20 5.61 -10.87
N GLY A 148 5.12 4.67 -10.67
CA GLY A 148 5.48 3.61 -11.61
C GLY A 148 4.88 2.28 -11.18
N THR A 149 5.70 1.36 -10.68
CA THR A 149 5.27 -0.02 -10.38
C THR A 149 5.14 -0.24 -8.88
N LEU A 150 3.97 -0.71 -8.46
CA LEU A 150 3.73 -1.25 -7.12
C LEU A 150 3.77 -2.78 -7.17
N THR A 151 4.73 -3.39 -6.47
CA THR A 151 4.86 -4.85 -6.36
C THR A 151 4.62 -5.29 -4.93
N LEU A 152 3.62 -6.15 -4.70
CA LEU A 152 3.29 -6.71 -3.40
C LEU A 152 3.13 -8.23 -3.55
N GLY A 153 4.02 -9.01 -2.93
CA GLY A 153 4.03 -10.48 -3.03
C GLY A 153 3.82 -11.13 -1.67
N ASP A 154 2.60 -11.64 -1.41
CA ASP A 154 2.24 -12.38 -0.19
C ASP A 154 2.49 -11.60 1.11
N VAL A 155 2.25 -10.28 1.08
CA VAL A 155 2.47 -9.35 2.21
C VAL A 155 1.16 -8.90 2.86
N ALA A 156 1.26 -8.33 4.06
CA ALA A 156 0.13 -7.77 4.81
C ALA A 156 0.27 -6.25 5.01
N PRO A 157 -0.30 -5.41 4.13
CA PRO A 157 -0.43 -3.98 4.36
C PRO A 157 -1.36 -3.67 5.54
N GLN A 158 -0.86 -2.96 6.55
CA GLN A 158 -1.58 -2.66 7.79
C GLN A 158 -1.46 -1.20 8.21
N GLY A 159 -2.58 -0.56 8.56
CA GLY A 159 -2.61 0.75 9.20
C GLY A 159 -2.33 0.67 10.71
N GLN A 160 -1.51 1.58 11.24
CA GLN A 160 -1.15 1.60 12.67
C GLN A 160 -2.16 2.41 13.49
N GLY A 161 -3.16 1.75 14.08
CA GLY A 161 -4.13 2.39 14.99
C GLY A 161 -5.12 3.35 14.32
N GLY A 162 -5.17 3.36 12.99
CA GLY A 162 -6.06 4.19 12.17
C GLY A 162 -5.84 3.94 10.68
N THR A 163 -6.55 4.69 9.83
CA THR A 163 -6.45 4.56 8.37
C THR A 163 -5.15 5.18 7.85
N ALA A 164 -4.39 4.41 7.08
CA ALA A 164 -3.30 4.89 6.24
C ALA A 164 -3.68 4.79 4.75
N PHE A 165 -2.95 5.49 3.87
CA PHE A 165 -3.26 5.53 2.44
C PHE A 165 -2.12 4.95 1.59
N LEU A 166 -2.48 4.10 0.63
CA LEU A 166 -1.58 3.59 -0.41
C LEU A 166 -2.18 3.87 -1.78
N THR A 167 -1.61 4.81 -2.51
CA THR A 167 -2.17 5.34 -3.74
C THR A 167 -1.28 4.95 -4.93
N LEU A 168 -1.81 4.15 -5.87
CA LEU A 168 -1.17 3.99 -7.17
C LEU A 168 -1.65 5.11 -8.10
N LEU A 169 -0.73 5.97 -8.54
CA LEU A 169 -1.05 7.10 -9.40
C LEU A 169 -1.49 6.64 -10.80
N PRO A 170 -2.27 7.43 -11.54
CA PRO A 170 -2.66 7.11 -12.92
C PRO A 170 -1.45 6.81 -13.81
N GLY A 171 -1.56 5.76 -14.63
CA GLY A 171 -0.46 5.28 -15.48
C GLY A 171 0.53 4.35 -14.79
N GLY A 172 0.48 4.23 -13.46
CA GLY A 172 1.23 3.23 -12.71
C GLY A 172 0.74 1.80 -12.97
N ALA A 173 1.65 0.84 -12.82
CA ALA A 173 1.40 -0.59 -12.96
C ALA A 173 1.38 -1.29 -11.59
N GLN A 174 0.66 -2.41 -11.49
CA GLN A 174 0.58 -3.21 -10.28
C GLN A 174 0.91 -4.68 -10.55
N GLN A 175 1.74 -5.24 -9.66
CA GLN A 175 2.08 -6.66 -9.60
C GLN A 175 1.77 -7.12 -8.17
N ILE A 176 0.50 -7.40 -7.90
CA ILE A 176 0.01 -7.70 -6.56
C ILE A 176 -0.48 -9.15 -6.53
N GLY A 177 0.19 -9.97 -5.71
CA GLY A 177 -0.20 -11.35 -5.40
C GLY A 177 -1.28 -11.43 -4.32
N ALA A 178 -1.24 -12.47 -3.49
CA ALA A 178 -2.13 -12.53 -2.33
C ALA A 178 -1.70 -11.45 -1.33
N VAL A 179 -2.64 -10.70 -0.76
CA VAL A 179 -2.36 -9.71 0.26
C VAL A 179 -3.45 -9.69 1.32
N THR A 180 -3.06 -9.48 2.57
CA THR A 180 -3.97 -9.34 3.71
C THR A 180 -3.97 -7.88 4.17
N VAL A 181 -5.00 -7.14 3.75
CA VAL A 181 -5.08 -5.68 3.96
C VAL A 181 -5.94 -5.37 5.18
N ALA A 182 -5.43 -4.54 6.09
CA ALA A 182 -6.21 -4.03 7.23
C ALA A 182 -5.89 -2.55 7.50
N GLY A 183 -6.90 -1.67 7.45
CA GLY A 183 -6.71 -0.24 7.77
C GLY A 183 -5.85 0.53 6.76
N VAL A 184 -5.73 0.03 5.53
CA VAL A 184 -5.07 0.73 4.41
C VAL A 184 -6.08 1.01 3.31
N ASP A 185 -6.25 2.28 2.97
CA ASP A 185 -7.18 2.78 1.97
C ASP A 185 -6.43 3.12 0.67
N ALA A 186 -6.91 2.57 -0.44
CA ALA A 186 -6.37 2.80 -1.78
C ALA A 186 -7.34 3.55 -2.72
N SER A 187 -8.43 4.12 -2.18
CA SER A 187 -9.49 4.78 -2.95
C SER A 187 -9.05 6.09 -3.63
N ARG A 188 -7.89 6.65 -3.25
CA ARG A 188 -7.34 7.91 -3.81
C ARG A 188 -6.68 7.74 -5.18
N GLY A 189 -6.47 6.51 -5.63
CA GLY A 189 -5.73 6.22 -6.86
C GLY A 189 -6.41 5.17 -7.73
N GLN A 190 -5.60 4.46 -8.52
CA GLN A 190 -6.05 3.29 -9.24
C GLN A 190 -6.46 2.18 -8.26
N TRP A 191 -7.48 1.41 -8.64
CA TRP A 191 -7.94 0.27 -7.85
C TRP A 191 -6.84 -0.78 -7.71
N LEU A 192 -6.55 -1.22 -6.49
CA LEU A 192 -5.49 -2.20 -6.22
C LEU A 192 -6.04 -3.62 -6.17
N ALA A 193 -5.26 -4.57 -6.70
CA ALA A 193 -5.58 -5.99 -6.81
C ALA A 193 -7.02 -6.26 -7.29
N PRO A 194 -7.47 -5.69 -8.43
CA PRO A 194 -8.89 -5.66 -8.80
C PRO A 194 -9.51 -7.05 -9.00
N THR A 195 -8.70 -8.06 -9.34
CA THR A 195 -9.09 -9.46 -9.51
C THR A 195 -8.83 -10.33 -8.27
N GLY A 196 -8.24 -9.75 -7.23
CA GLY A 196 -7.92 -10.44 -5.99
C GLY A 196 -9.05 -10.38 -4.96
N GLN A 197 -8.77 -10.95 -3.80
CA GLN A 197 -9.62 -10.89 -2.61
C GLN A 197 -8.76 -10.60 -1.39
N ASN A 198 -9.37 -10.02 -0.36
CA ASN A 198 -8.68 -9.77 0.89
C ASN A 198 -8.38 -11.09 1.61
N GLY A 199 -7.14 -11.27 2.04
CA GLY A 199 -6.70 -12.44 2.79
C GLY A 199 -7.41 -12.59 4.15
N PRO A 200 -7.34 -13.80 4.75
CA PRO A 200 -7.90 -14.05 6.07
C PRO A 200 -7.24 -13.15 7.12
N GLY A 201 -8.05 -12.56 7.99
CA GLY A 201 -7.59 -11.58 9.00
C GLY A 201 -7.49 -10.13 8.49
N GLY A 202 -7.83 -9.88 7.22
CA GLY A 202 -8.00 -8.52 6.69
C GLY A 202 -9.24 -7.81 7.25
N SER A 203 -9.28 -6.49 7.08
CA SER A 203 -10.41 -5.63 7.46
C SER A 203 -10.93 -4.83 6.26
N SER A 204 -11.72 -3.77 6.52
CA SER A 204 -12.08 -2.79 5.49
C SER A 204 -10.84 -2.30 4.74
N ALA A 205 -10.91 -2.35 3.41
CA ALA A 205 -9.85 -1.99 2.47
C ALA A 205 -10.46 -1.25 1.26
N PRO A 206 -10.91 0.01 1.42
CA PRO A 206 -11.50 0.77 0.32
C PRO A 206 -10.51 0.95 -0.84
N GLY A 207 -10.97 0.86 -2.08
CA GLY A 207 -10.11 0.92 -3.27
C GLY A 207 -9.23 -0.31 -3.51
N TRP A 208 -9.36 -1.34 -2.67
CA TRP A 208 -8.77 -2.66 -2.87
C TRP A 208 -9.82 -3.67 -3.28
N PHE A 209 -9.42 -4.60 -4.16
CA PHE A 209 -10.18 -5.79 -4.57
C PHE A 209 -11.54 -5.54 -5.22
N ALA A 210 -12.01 -6.50 -6.02
CA ALA A 210 -13.36 -6.53 -6.56
C ALA A 210 -13.84 -5.13 -7.03
N ARG A 211 -13.14 -4.57 -8.02
CA ARG A 211 -13.57 -3.31 -8.64
C ARG A 211 -15.07 -3.44 -8.95
N PRO A 212 -15.94 -2.51 -8.50
CA PRO A 212 -17.34 -2.58 -8.85
C PRO A 212 -17.43 -2.75 -10.36
N PRO A 213 -18.21 -3.73 -10.86
CA PRO A 213 -18.35 -3.89 -12.29
C PRO A 213 -18.73 -2.52 -12.84
N THR A 214 -17.93 -2.01 -13.79
CA THR A 214 -18.34 -0.84 -14.54
C THR A 214 -19.67 -1.22 -15.14
N LEU A 215 -20.76 -0.65 -14.63
CA LEU A 215 -22.07 -0.78 -15.23
C LEU A 215 -21.97 -0.09 -16.59
N GLY A 216 -21.47 -0.82 -17.59
CA GLY A 216 -21.84 -0.53 -18.96
C GLY A 216 -23.35 -0.52 -18.94
N ALA A 217 -23.97 0.57 -19.38
CA ALA A 217 -25.41 0.62 -19.55
C ALA A 217 -25.79 -0.58 -20.44
N VAL A 218 -26.25 -1.67 -19.83
CA VAL A 218 -26.89 -2.75 -20.56
C VAL A 218 -28.13 -2.08 -21.12
N ALA A 219 -28.15 -1.86 -22.43
CA ALA A 219 -29.35 -1.42 -23.11
C ALA A 219 -30.43 -2.45 -22.79
N VAL A 220 -31.30 -2.14 -21.83
CA VAL A 220 -32.52 -2.90 -21.61
C VAL A 220 -33.27 -2.77 -22.93
N PRO A 221 -33.57 -3.87 -23.65
CA PRO A 221 -34.36 -3.77 -24.86
C PRO A 221 -35.70 -3.16 -24.46
N SER A 222 -35.86 -1.87 -24.73
CA SER A 222 -37.16 -1.23 -24.63
C SER A 222 -38.06 -1.93 -25.64
N LEU A 223 -39.28 -2.21 -25.22
CA LEU A 223 -40.33 -2.63 -26.14
C LEU A 223 -40.34 -1.60 -27.28
N GLY A 224 -40.05 -2.04 -28.51
CA GLY A 224 -39.98 -1.13 -29.66
C GLY A 224 -41.28 -0.33 -29.78
N GLU A 225 -41.22 0.85 -30.40
CA GLU A 225 -42.35 1.81 -30.48
C GLU A 225 -43.68 1.14 -30.91
N TRP A 226 -43.60 0.17 -31.82
CA TRP A 226 -44.73 -0.64 -32.27
C TRP A 226 -45.37 -1.51 -31.18
N SER A 227 -44.57 -2.04 -30.25
CA SER A 227 -45.06 -2.85 -29.13
C SER A 227 -45.81 -2.00 -28.12
N VAL A 228 -45.37 -0.75 -27.89
CA VAL A 228 -46.06 0.22 -27.04
C VAL A 228 -47.38 0.68 -27.68
N LEU A 229 -47.39 0.92 -28.99
CA LEU A 229 -48.61 1.20 -29.76
C LEU A 229 -49.60 0.03 -29.72
N LEU A 230 -49.11 -1.21 -29.82
CA LEU A 230 -49.96 -2.40 -29.74
C LEU A 230 -50.54 -2.57 -28.33
N LEU A 231 -49.74 -2.35 -27.28
CA LEU A 231 -50.23 -2.45 -25.90
C LEU A 231 -51.26 -1.36 -25.57
N SER A 232 -51.04 -0.14 -26.03
CA SER A 232 -51.94 0.99 -25.79
C SER A 232 -53.25 0.85 -26.56
N THR A 233 -53.23 0.32 -27.78
CA THR A 233 -54.45 -0.02 -28.53
C THR A 233 -55.22 -1.18 -27.87
N LEU A 234 -54.54 -2.22 -27.37
CA LEU A 234 -55.16 -3.30 -26.60
C LEU A 234 -55.81 -2.81 -25.30
N ALA A 235 -55.13 -1.95 -24.55
CA ALA A 235 -55.68 -1.33 -23.34
C ALA A 235 -56.90 -0.44 -23.67
N GLY A 236 -56.84 0.33 -24.76
CA GLY A 236 -57.96 1.12 -25.26
C GLY A 236 -59.19 0.27 -25.63
N LEU A 237 -58.98 -0.84 -26.35
CA LEU A 237 -60.05 -1.77 -26.72
C LEU A 237 -60.68 -2.47 -25.51
N LEU A 238 -59.88 -2.83 -24.49
CA LEU A 238 -60.38 -3.42 -23.25
C LEU A 238 -61.17 -2.41 -22.40
N GLY A 239 -60.75 -1.15 -22.35
CA GLY A 239 -61.50 -0.07 -21.69
C GLY A 239 -62.82 0.24 -22.40
N TRP A 240 -62.82 0.25 -23.74
CA TRP A 240 -64.00 0.53 -24.56
C TRP A 240 -65.10 -0.52 -24.40
N ARG A 241 -64.73 -1.80 -24.22
CA ARG A 241 -65.69 -2.89 -23.98
C ARG A 241 -66.39 -2.77 -22.62
N ARG A 242 -65.73 -2.23 -21.59
CA ARG A 242 -66.34 -1.99 -20.27
C ARG A 242 -67.34 -0.84 -20.28
N LEU A 243 -67.15 0.14 -21.15
CA LEU A 243 -68.03 1.31 -21.27
C LEU A 243 -69.31 1.04 -22.10
N ARG A 244 -69.33 0.00 -22.93
CA ARG A 244 -70.51 -0.42 -23.71
C ARG A 244 -71.38 -1.47 -23.00
N ALA A 245 -71.06 -1.81 -21.76
CA ALA A 245 -71.95 -2.44 -20.78
C ALA A 245 -73.38 -1.84 -20.79
N PRO A 246 -74.48 -2.44 -21.30
CA PRO A 246 -75.81 -1.84 -21.14
C PRO A 246 -76.13 -1.73 -19.66
N ARG A 247 -76.38 -0.51 -19.16
CA ARG A 247 -76.90 -0.30 -17.81
C ARG A 247 -78.29 -0.91 -17.73
N GLY A 248 -78.43 -2.00 -16.97
CA GLY A 248 -79.73 -2.58 -16.65
C GLY A 248 -80.62 -1.52 -15.97
N THR A 249 -81.79 -1.30 -16.56
CA THR A 249 -82.84 -0.42 -16.04
C THR A 249 -83.36 -0.97 -14.72
N THR A 250 -83.09 -0.27 -13.62
CA THR A 250 -83.74 -0.51 -12.32
C THR A 250 -85.16 0.04 -12.35
N THR A 251 -86.14 -0.85 -12.23
CA THR A 251 -87.56 -0.53 -12.05
C THR A 251 -87.78 0.11 -10.67
N PRO A 252 -88.55 1.22 -10.55
CA PRO A 252 -88.84 1.81 -9.25
C PRO A 252 -89.99 1.05 -8.59
N THR A 253 -89.78 0.59 -7.35
CA THR A 253 -90.87 0.14 -6.47
C THR A 253 -91.44 1.37 -5.77
N ALA A 254 -92.65 1.73 -6.16
CA ALA A 254 -93.47 2.72 -5.49
C ALA A 254 -93.99 2.19 -4.15
N ARG A 255 -94.24 3.13 -3.24
CA ARG A 255 -95.23 2.99 -2.18
C ARG A 255 -96.41 3.89 -2.54
#